data_AF-A0A2E5VAR4-F1
#
_entry.id   AF-A0A2E5VAR4-F1
#
_cell.length_a   1.000
_cell.length_b   1.000
_cell.length_c   1.000
_cell.angle_alpha   90.00
_cell.angle_beta   90.00
_cell.angle_gamma   90.00
#
_symmetry.space_group_name_H-M   'P 1'
#
loop_
_entity.id
_entity.type
_entity.pdbx_description
1 polymer ?
#
loop_
_entity_poly.entity_id
_entity_poly.type
_entity_poly.pdbx_seq_one_letter_code
_entity_poly.pdbx_strand_id
1 'polypeptide(L)'
;MKHNKKRNTSFLYEILVRELTYSIVSKEQSRQNTVLEIIKKYFGPECVLGKELSLCRTLHETTDVSKDDAEKILAEIKRVYFGLAQPDIFTQQTELINTINRDLGKRTFSNFVPNFKSLATISQIFDDKVPIKSKVLLESKIIEKMSSEEEVDPVLKPIDNLVFKKFTEKFNDKYSDSLLENQKELLNRYIVSFSDNGISLKMFLNDEIPTLTESVTKSMNMQEIKEDTIMSKKASQVISLLEAFKEKDIDREMISQILKIQELVSELEA
;
A
#
# COMPACT_ATOMS: atom_id res chain seq x y z
N MET A 1 24.49 -5.28 -10.42
CA MET A 1 23.64 -6.37 -10.95
C MET A 1 22.19 -6.02 -10.68
N LYS A 2 21.32 -5.95 -11.70
CA LYS A 2 19.93 -5.48 -11.56
C LYS A 2 19.06 -6.64 -11.04
N HIS A 3 18.61 -6.57 -9.79
CA HIS A 3 17.75 -7.59 -9.17
C HIS A 3 16.42 -7.68 -9.91
N ASN A 4 16.03 -8.88 -10.36
CA ASN A 4 14.74 -9.09 -11.02
C ASN A 4 13.64 -9.23 -9.95
N LYS A 5 12.86 -8.15 -9.74
CA LYS A 5 11.79 -8.13 -8.73
C LYS A 5 10.83 -9.32 -8.84
N LYS A 6 10.51 -9.74 -10.07
CA LYS A 6 9.56 -10.83 -10.33
C LYS A 6 10.08 -12.21 -9.93
N ARG A 7 11.39 -12.35 -9.67
CA ARG A 7 12.03 -13.61 -9.21
C ARG A 7 12.19 -13.67 -7.70
N ASN A 8 11.38 -12.90 -6.98
CA ASN A 8 11.36 -12.86 -5.52
C ASN A 8 9.97 -13.29 -5.05
N THR A 9 9.91 -14.44 -4.37
CA THR A 9 8.67 -15.06 -3.92
C THR A 9 7.89 -14.18 -2.95
N SER A 10 8.57 -13.51 -2.01
CA SER A 10 7.95 -12.55 -1.10
C SER A 10 7.35 -11.34 -1.82
N PHE A 11 8.00 -10.85 -2.86
CA PHE A 11 7.46 -9.77 -3.69
C PHE A 11 6.21 -10.20 -4.46
N LEU A 12 6.22 -11.40 -5.05
CA LEU A 12 5.05 -11.92 -5.77
C LEU A 12 3.84 -12.08 -4.84
N TYR A 13 4.07 -12.61 -3.63
CA TYR A 13 3.03 -12.72 -2.62
C TYR A 13 2.48 -11.35 -2.20
N GLU A 14 3.36 -10.40 -1.90
CA GLU A 14 2.99 -9.06 -1.45
C GLU A 14 2.17 -8.30 -2.51
N ILE A 15 2.50 -8.46 -3.79
CA ILE A 15 1.69 -7.93 -4.89
C ILE A 15 0.28 -8.52 -4.89
N LEU A 16 0.14 -9.84 -4.73
CA LEU A 16 -1.16 -10.50 -4.72
C LEU A 16 -1.99 -10.08 -3.52
N VAL A 17 -1.38 -9.92 -2.34
CA VAL A 17 -2.08 -9.41 -1.16
C VAL A 17 -2.60 -8.00 -1.42
N ARG A 18 -1.80 -7.12 -2.04
CA ARG A 18 -2.25 -5.76 -2.39
C ARG A 18 -3.36 -5.76 -3.42
N GLU A 19 -3.25 -6.61 -4.44
CA GLU A 19 -4.28 -6.76 -5.47
C GLU A 19 -5.59 -7.29 -4.87
N LEU A 20 -5.51 -8.23 -3.93
CA LEU A 20 -6.64 -8.72 -3.16
C LEU A 20 -7.28 -7.59 -2.37
N THR A 21 -6.48 -6.81 -1.63
CA THR A 21 -6.96 -5.66 -0.85
C THR A 21 -7.66 -4.65 -1.75
N TYR A 22 -7.06 -4.29 -2.88
CA TYR A 22 -7.67 -3.38 -3.85
C TYR A 22 -9.02 -3.91 -4.34
N SER A 23 -9.09 -5.18 -4.73
CA SER A 23 -10.35 -5.78 -5.21
C SER A 23 -11.45 -5.80 -4.15
N ILE A 24 -11.11 -5.96 -2.87
CA ILE A 24 -12.07 -5.92 -1.75
C ILE A 24 -12.60 -4.49 -1.56
N VAL A 25 -11.71 -3.50 -1.53
CA VAL A 25 -12.09 -2.09 -1.34
C VAL A 25 -12.94 -1.59 -2.51
N SER A 26 -12.55 -1.91 -3.73
CA SER A 26 -13.27 -1.54 -4.95
C SER A 26 -14.52 -2.40 -5.22
N LYS A 27 -14.88 -3.33 -4.31
CA LYS A 27 -16.01 -4.27 -4.44
C LYS A 27 -15.99 -5.09 -5.75
N GLU A 28 -14.80 -5.38 -6.29
CA GLU A 28 -14.59 -6.19 -7.49
C GLU A 28 -14.56 -7.70 -7.18
N GLN A 29 -15.73 -8.29 -6.92
CA GLN A 29 -15.84 -9.69 -6.45
C GLN A 29 -15.17 -10.73 -7.36
N SER A 30 -15.27 -10.54 -8.69
CA SER A 30 -14.63 -11.45 -9.67
C SER A 30 -13.11 -11.43 -9.53
N ARG A 31 -12.51 -10.23 -9.47
CA ARG A 31 -11.07 -10.04 -9.32
C ARG A 31 -10.58 -10.58 -7.97
N GLN A 32 -11.34 -10.34 -6.91
CA GLN A 32 -11.06 -10.89 -5.58
C GLN A 32 -10.96 -12.41 -5.60
N ASN A 33 -11.94 -13.09 -6.21
CA ASN A 33 -11.97 -14.55 -6.29
C ASN A 33 -10.76 -15.09 -7.06
N THR A 34 -10.44 -14.48 -8.22
CA THR A 34 -9.25 -14.85 -9.01
C THR A 34 -7.97 -14.73 -8.20
N VAL A 35 -7.77 -13.64 -7.46
CA VAL A 35 -6.56 -13.44 -6.64
C VAL A 35 -6.49 -14.49 -5.52
N LEU A 36 -7.61 -14.80 -4.85
CA LEU A 36 -7.67 -15.83 -3.82
C LEU A 36 -7.31 -17.22 -4.35
N GLU A 37 -7.78 -17.57 -5.54
CA GLU A 37 -7.44 -18.84 -6.19
C GLU A 37 -5.95 -18.92 -6.51
N ILE A 38 -5.36 -17.84 -7.03
CA ILE A 38 -3.91 -17.76 -7.30
C ILE A 38 -3.12 -17.94 -6.00
N ILE A 39 -3.48 -17.23 -4.92
CA ILE A 39 -2.81 -17.35 -3.62
C ILE A 39 -2.88 -18.79 -3.10
N LYS A 40 -4.07 -19.41 -3.11
CA LYS A 40 -4.26 -20.80 -2.65
C LYS A 40 -3.43 -21.80 -3.46
N LYS A 41 -3.37 -21.60 -4.78
CA LYS A 41 -2.66 -22.50 -5.70
C LYS A 41 -1.13 -22.47 -5.49
N TYR A 42 -0.56 -21.29 -5.29
CA TYR A 42 0.90 -21.12 -5.28
C TYR A 42 1.50 -20.99 -3.87
N PHE A 43 0.73 -20.50 -2.89
CA PHE A 43 1.20 -20.22 -1.53
C PHE A 43 0.45 -21.03 -0.45
N GLY A 44 -0.15 -22.15 -0.83
CA GLY A 44 -0.68 -23.10 0.13
C GLY A 44 0.42 -23.70 1.03
N PRO A 45 0.08 -24.32 2.17
CA PRO A 45 1.05 -24.85 3.13
C PRO A 45 2.04 -25.86 2.55
N GLU A 46 1.58 -26.67 1.59
CA GLU A 46 2.40 -27.69 0.95
C GLU A 46 3.16 -27.19 -0.29
N CYS A 47 2.84 -25.99 -0.77
CA CYS A 47 3.45 -25.42 -1.96
C CYS A 47 4.89 -25.00 -1.69
N VAL A 48 5.78 -25.23 -2.65
CA VAL A 48 7.20 -24.88 -2.53
C VAL A 48 7.39 -23.38 -2.31
N LEU A 49 6.63 -22.52 -3.01
CA LEU A 49 6.67 -21.06 -2.80
C LEU A 49 6.08 -20.64 -1.45
N GLY A 50 5.11 -21.39 -0.91
CA GLY A 50 4.59 -21.17 0.44
C GLY A 50 5.66 -21.45 1.51
N LYS A 51 6.38 -22.57 1.34
CA LYS A 51 7.51 -22.95 2.21
C LYS A 51 8.64 -21.92 2.13
N GLU A 52 9.03 -21.51 0.93
CA GLU A 52 10.04 -20.46 0.72
C GLU A 52 9.63 -19.11 1.32
N LEU A 53 8.36 -18.70 1.12
CA LEU A 53 7.82 -17.47 1.69
C LEU A 53 7.89 -17.48 3.22
N SER A 54 7.60 -18.62 3.84
CA SER A 54 7.62 -18.76 5.31
C SER A 54 9.02 -18.48 5.88
N LEU A 55 10.06 -19.04 5.25
CA LEU A 55 11.46 -18.80 5.61
C LEU A 55 11.85 -17.32 5.47
N CYS A 56 11.46 -16.71 4.34
CA CYS A 56 11.73 -15.29 4.10
C CYS A 56 11.01 -14.38 5.09
N ARG A 57 9.78 -14.74 5.49
CA ARG A 57 9.02 -14.01 6.52
C ARG A 57 9.66 -14.11 7.89
N THR A 58 10.11 -15.30 8.29
CA THR A 58 10.84 -15.47 9.56
C THR A 58 12.04 -14.53 9.64
N LEU A 59 12.85 -14.42 8.59
CA LEU A 59 13.97 -13.45 8.55
C LEU A 59 13.52 -11.99 8.61
N HIS A 60 12.36 -11.68 8.04
CA HIS A 60 11.86 -10.32 7.99
C HIS A 60 11.27 -9.85 9.31
N GLU A 61 10.54 -10.73 9.99
CA GLU A 61 9.69 -10.47 11.17
C GLU A 61 10.42 -10.72 12.49
N THR A 62 11.52 -11.49 12.49
CA THR A 62 12.33 -11.67 13.71
C THR A 62 13.04 -10.37 14.07
N THR A 63 12.81 -9.89 15.28
CA THR A 63 13.42 -8.71 15.90
C THR A 63 13.73 -8.99 17.37
N ASP A 64 14.51 -8.12 18.00
CA ASP A 64 14.80 -8.19 19.44
C ASP A 64 15.42 -9.53 19.90
N VAL A 65 16.33 -10.07 19.08
CA VAL A 65 17.11 -11.26 19.42
C VAL A 65 18.59 -10.91 19.62
N SER A 66 19.32 -11.71 20.38
CA SER A 66 20.77 -11.54 20.48
C SER A 66 21.44 -11.76 19.11
N LYS A 67 22.59 -11.12 18.85
CA LYS A 67 23.35 -11.35 17.62
C LYS A 67 23.68 -12.83 17.39
N ASP A 68 24.04 -13.53 18.47
CA ASP A 68 24.34 -14.96 18.45
C ASP A 68 23.11 -15.79 18.04
N ASP A 69 21.92 -15.41 18.50
CA ASP A 69 20.69 -16.11 18.13
C ASP A 69 20.23 -15.74 16.71
N ALA A 70 20.41 -14.49 16.29
CA ALA A 70 20.15 -14.08 14.90
C ALA A 70 21.02 -14.86 13.90
N GLU A 71 22.31 -15.06 14.21
CA GLU A 71 23.21 -15.88 13.40
C GLU A 71 22.75 -17.34 13.31
N LYS A 72 22.34 -17.95 14.44
CA LYS A 72 21.81 -19.32 14.46
C LYS A 72 20.52 -19.45 13.65
N ILE A 73 19.60 -18.49 13.80
CA ILE A 73 18.34 -18.45 13.05
C ILE A 73 18.62 -18.36 11.55
N LEU A 74 19.50 -17.44 11.13
CA LEU A 74 19.88 -17.28 9.73
C LEU A 74 20.54 -18.55 9.16
N ALA A 75 21.43 -19.18 9.92
CA ALA A 75 22.09 -20.42 9.52
C ALA A 75 21.08 -21.56 9.31
N GLU A 76 20.14 -21.72 10.24
CA GLU A 76 19.09 -22.74 10.16
C GLU A 76 18.14 -22.49 8.99
N ILE A 77 17.74 -21.23 8.77
CA ILE A 77 16.91 -20.84 7.62
C ILE A 77 17.62 -21.14 6.30
N LYS A 78 18.93 -20.84 6.19
CA LYS A 78 19.71 -21.20 4.99
C LYS A 78 19.76 -22.72 4.80
N ARG A 79 19.98 -23.49 5.87
CA ARG A 79 19.97 -24.97 5.82
C ARG A 79 18.66 -25.50 5.25
N VAL A 80 17.52 -24.99 5.73
CA VAL A 80 16.20 -25.39 5.25
C VAL A 80 15.96 -24.90 3.82
N TYR A 81 16.30 -23.65 3.50
CA TYR A 81 16.12 -23.05 2.18
C TYR A 81 16.86 -23.84 1.10
N PHE A 82 18.15 -24.16 1.30
CA PHE A 82 18.93 -24.93 0.32
C PHE A 82 18.52 -26.39 0.25
N GLY A 83 17.79 -26.90 1.25
CA GLY A 83 17.10 -28.19 1.19
C GLY A 83 15.79 -28.18 0.40
N LEU A 84 15.23 -27.00 0.08
CA LEU A 84 14.09 -26.89 -0.82
C LEU A 84 14.53 -27.19 -2.26
N ALA A 85 13.66 -27.82 -3.04
CA ALA A 85 13.88 -28.09 -4.46
C ALA A 85 13.94 -26.77 -5.26
N GLN A 86 15.13 -26.19 -5.39
CA GLN A 86 15.37 -24.91 -6.09
C GLN A 86 14.88 -24.90 -7.56
N PRO A 87 15.02 -25.98 -8.36
CA PRO A 87 14.44 -26.03 -9.70
C PRO A 87 12.91 -25.87 -9.72
N ASP A 88 12.24 -26.35 -8.66
CA ASP A 88 10.79 -26.25 -8.53
C ASP A 88 10.37 -24.82 -8.16
N ILE A 89 11.16 -24.11 -7.34
CA ILE A 89 10.93 -22.68 -7.04
C ILE A 89 10.92 -21.86 -8.34
N PHE A 90 11.95 -22.00 -9.17
CA PHE A 90 12.05 -21.22 -10.41
C PHE A 90 10.88 -21.51 -11.37
N THR A 91 10.50 -22.78 -11.46
CA THR A 91 9.39 -23.24 -12.30
C THR A 91 8.06 -22.66 -11.80
N GLN A 92 7.76 -22.83 -10.51
CA GLN A 92 6.56 -22.31 -9.86
C GLN A 92 6.48 -20.78 -9.94
N GLN A 93 7.58 -20.06 -9.74
CA GLN A 93 7.62 -18.61 -9.93
C GLN A 93 7.27 -18.22 -11.38
N THR A 94 7.79 -18.96 -12.36
CA THR A 94 7.51 -18.70 -13.77
C THR A 94 6.04 -18.93 -14.10
N GLU A 95 5.45 -20.02 -13.61
CA GLU A 95 4.02 -20.29 -13.75
C GLU A 95 3.16 -19.23 -13.08
N LEU A 96 3.52 -18.81 -11.87
CA LEU A 96 2.83 -17.75 -11.14
C LEU A 96 2.88 -16.42 -11.90
N ILE A 97 4.06 -16.03 -12.40
CA ILE A 97 4.21 -14.79 -13.19
C ILE A 97 3.32 -14.84 -14.44
N ASN A 98 3.29 -15.98 -15.13
CA ASN A 98 2.46 -16.16 -16.32
C ASN A 98 0.97 -16.10 -15.98
N THR A 99 0.57 -16.71 -14.86
CA THR A 99 -0.80 -16.66 -14.33
C THR A 99 -1.21 -15.23 -13.99
N ILE A 100 -0.37 -14.47 -13.28
CA ILE A 100 -0.63 -13.05 -12.98
C ILE A 100 -0.76 -12.24 -14.28
N ASN A 101 0.15 -12.43 -15.25
CA ASN A 101 0.09 -11.70 -16.51
C ASN A 101 -1.20 -11.96 -17.29
N ARG A 102 -1.69 -13.21 -17.27
CA ARG A 102 -2.91 -13.63 -17.97
C ARG A 102 -4.18 -13.17 -17.26
N ASP A 103 -4.25 -13.38 -15.94
CA ASP A 103 -5.51 -13.31 -15.20
C ASP A 103 -5.69 -11.96 -14.47
N LEU A 104 -4.60 -11.26 -14.13
CA LEU A 104 -4.63 -9.98 -13.41
C LEU A 104 -4.08 -8.81 -14.24
N GLY A 105 -3.22 -9.12 -15.22
CA GLY A 105 -2.59 -8.19 -16.14
C GLY A 105 -1.18 -7.78 -15.73
N LYS A 106 -0.35 -7.40 -16.71
CA LYS A 106 1.05 -6.99 -16.49
C LYS A 106 1.21 -5.81 -15.53
N ARG A 107 0.20 -4.94 -15.41
CA ARG A 107 0.19 -3.76 -14.54
C ARG A 107 0.29 -4.09 -13.05
N THR A 108 -0.14 -5.28 -12.64
CA THR A 108 -0.11 -5.73 -11.24
C THR A 108 1.32 -5.75 -10.67
N PHE A 109 2.34 -5.95 -11.50
CA PHE A 109 3.75 -5.85 -11.07
C PHE A 109 4.26 -4.43 -10.81
N SER A 110 3.49 -3.41 -11.19
CA SER A 110 3.81 -2.00 -10.96
C SER A 110 3.31 -1.51 -9.61
N ASN A 111 2.50 -2.31 -8.89
CA ASN A 111 1.99 -1.96 -7.57
C ASN A 111 3.17 -1.72 -6.61
N PHE A 112 3.07 -0.64 -5.82
CA PHE A 112 4.11 -0.27 -4.88
C PHE A 112 4.21 -1.26 -3.73
N VAL A 113 5.45 -1.62 -3.37
CA VAL A 113 5.77 -2.51 -2.25
C VAL A 113 6.72 -1.77 -1.30
N PRO A 114 6.23 -1.22 -0.17
CA PRO A 114 7.00 -0.38 0.75
C PRO A 114 8.30 -1.05 1.23
N ASN A 115 8.22 -2.32 1.61
CA ASN A 115 9.36 -3.07 2.16
C ASN A 115 10.19 -3.79 1.08
N PHE A 116 10.08 -3.39 -0.20
CA PHE A 116 10.73 -4.11 -1.29
C PHE A 116 12.25 -4.22 -1.12
N LYS A 117 12.90 -3.18 -0.58
CA LYS A 117 14.35 -3.21 -0.33
C LYS A 117 14.74 -4.32 0.64
N SER A 118 13.97 -4.49 1.72
CA SER A 118 14.18 -5.56 2.70
C SER A 118 13.92 -6.93 2.09
N LEU A 119 12.84 -7.08 1.31
CA LEU A 119 12.54 -8.32 0.60
C LEU A 119 13.63 -8.68 -0.42
N ALA A 120 14.19 -7.69 -1.13
CA ALA A 120 15.27 -7.88 -2.08
C ALA A 120 16.56 -8.31 -1.37
N THR A 121 16.92 -7.67 -0.25
CA THR A 121 18.07 -8.07 0.57
C THR A 121 17.97 -9.53 1.01
N ILE A 122 16.81 -9.96 1.51
CA ILE A 122 16.56 -11.34 1.92
C ILE A 122 16.65 -12.31 0.73
N SER A 123 16.08 -11.96 -0.43
CA SER A 123 16.19 -12.83 -1.61
C SER A 123 17.62 -12.97 -2.12
N GLN A 124 18.43 -11.91 -2.01
CA GLN A 124 19.81 -11.90 -2.51
C GLN A 124 20.77 -12.79 -1.71
N ILE A 125 20.52 -13.05 -0.42
CA ILE A 125 21.38 -13.96 0.35
C ILE A 125 21.27 -15.42 -0.14
N PHE A 126 20.15 -15.75 -0.77
CA PHE A 126 19.89 -17.07 -1.34
C PHE A 126 20.31 -17.21 -2.81
N ASP A 127 20.66 -16.12 -3.50
CA ASP A 127 21.05 -16.16 -4.91
C ASP A 127 22.53 -16.57 -5.05
N ASP A 128 22.78 -17.62 -5.84
CA ASP A 128 24.13 -18.12 -6.14
C ASP A 128 24.96 -17.15 -6.99
N LYS A 129 24.30 -16.22 -7.68
CA LYS A 129 24.96 -15.21 -8.53
C LYS A 129 25.53 -14.04 -7.72
N VAL A 130 25.19 -13.92 -6.44
CA VAL A 130 25.69 -12.86 -5.57
C VAL A 130 27.10 -13.23 -5.08
N PRO A 131 28.13 -12.38 -5.29
CA PRO A 131 29.49 -12.65 -4.82
C PRO A 131 29.54 -12.89 -3.31
N ILE A 132 30.40 -13.82 -2.88
CA ILE A 132 30.50 -14.27 -1.48
C ILE A 132 30.66 -13.10 -0.51
N LYS A 133 31.57 -12.15 -0.78
CA LYS A 133 31.76 -10.95 0.06
C LYS A 133 30.47 -10.13 0.20
N SER A 134 29.76 -9.92 -0.91
CA SER A 134 28.49 -9.18 -0.90
C SER A 134 27.42 -9.93 -0.13
N LYS A 135 27.37 -11.26 -0.26
CA LYS A 135 26.44 -12.13 0.47
C LYS A 135 26.66 -12.01 1.98
N VAL A 136 27.91 -12.11 2.45
CA VAL A 136 28.26 -11.91 3.87
C VAL A 136 27.83 -10.53 4.37
N LEU A 137 28.06 -9.46 3.60
CA LEU A 137 27.63 -8.10 3.98
C LEU A 137 26.10 -7.96 4.05
N LEU A 138 25.34 -8.66 3.20
CA LEU A 138 23.88 -8.66 3.25
C LEU A 138 23.38 -9.46 4.46
N GLU A 139 24.03 -10.58 4.77
CA GLU A 139 23.75 -11.39 5.97
C GLU A 139 23.99 -10.57 7.25
N SER A 140 25.11 -9.83 7.35
CA SER A 140 25.37 -8.94 8.48
C SER A 140 24.28 -7.88 8.67
N LYS A 141 23.75 -7.31 7.57
CA LYS A 141 22.63 -6.35 7.65
C LYS A 141 21.33 -6.98 8.15
N ILE A 142 21.07 -8.23 7.78
CA ILE A 142 19.90 -8.97 8.28
C ILE A 142 20.06 -9.26 9.77
N ILE A 143 21.24 -9.72 10.20
CA ILE A 143 21.57 -9.96 11.61
C ILE A 143 21.44 -8.68 12.44
N GLU A 144 21.98 -7.56 11.95
CA GLU A 144 21.84 -6.26 12.59
C GLU A 144 20.38 -5.85 12.76
N LYS A 145 19.55 -6.04 11.73
CA LYS A 145 18.11 -5.75 11.80
C LYS A 145 17.38 -6.65 12.80
N MET A 146 17.72 -7.94 12.85
CA MET A 146 17.12 -8.87 13.81
C MET A 146 17.54 -8.56 15.24
N SER A 147 18.74 -7.99 15.43
CA SER A 147 19.32 -7.72 16.74
C SER A 147 19.12 -6.28 17.24
N SER A 148 18.54 -5.41 16.43
CA SER A 148 18.16 -4.07 16.86
C SER A 148 16.84 -4.13 17.62
N GLU A 149 16.78 -3.46 18.78
CA GLU A 149 15.52 -3.04 19.40
C GLU A 149 14.76 -2.21 18.34
N GLU A 150 13.45 -2.42 18.18
CA GLU A 150 12.66 -1.64 17.22
C GLU A 150 12.78 -0.14 17.54
N GLU A 151 13.68 0.59 16.87
CA GLU A 151 13.33 1.94 16.48
C GLU A 151 12.19 1.76 15.48
N VAL A 152 10.98 2.07 15.96
CA VAL A 152 9.79 2.18 15.14
C VAL A 152 10.10 3.26 14.10
N ASP A 153 10.67 2.84 12.97
CA ASP A 153 10.79 3.68 11.80
C ASP A 153 9.37 4.18 11.49
N PRO A 154 9.10 5.51 11.51
CA PRO A 154 7.78 6.04 11.18
C PRO A 154 7.43 5.85 9.69
N VAL A 155 8.18 5.01 8.98
CA VAL A 155 7.74 4.38 7.75
C VAL A 155 6.62 3.40 8.08
N LEU A 156 5.40 3.96 8.12
CA LEU A 156 4.11 3.31 7.90
C LEU A 156 4.20 1.77 7.91
N LYS A 157 4.21 1.17 9.11
CA LYS A 157 3.89 -0.26 9.25
C LYS A 157 2.60 -0.45 8.44
N PRO A 158 2.57 -1.34 7.45
CA PRO A 158 1.31 -1.67 6.78
C PRO A 158 0.34 -2.08 7.89
N ILE A 159 -0.68 -1.26 8.12
CA ILE A 159 -1.72 -1.59 9.09
C ILE A 159 -2.26 -2.96 8.66
N ASP A 160 -2.22 -3.93 9.57
CA ASP A 160 -2.74 -5.27 9.34
C ASP A 160 -4.10 -5.17 8.63
N ASN A 161 -4.26 -5.86 7.50
CA ASN A 161 -5.45 -5.80 6.66
C ASN A 161 -6.75 -6.11 7.43
N LEU A 162 -6.67 -6.90 8.50
CA LEU A 162 -7.82 -7.15 9.38
C LEU A 162 -8.16 -5.91 10.23
N VAL A 163 -7.14 -5.18 10.69
CA VAL A 163 -7.29 -3.92 11.42
C VAL A 163 -7.80 -2.83 10.49
N PHE A 164 -7.27 -2.76 9.26
CA PHE A 164 -7.75 -1.87 8.21
C PHE A 164 -9.20 -2.14 7.86
N LYS A 165 -9.55 -3.40 7.54
CA LYS A 165 -10.92 -3.78 7.20
C LYS A 165 -11.88 -3.49 8.35
N LYS A 166 -11.54 -3.85 9.58
CA LYS A 166 -12.34 -3.53 10.76
C LYS A 166 -12.46 -2.03 11.00
N PHE A 167 -11.41 -1.26 10.70
CA PHE A 167 -11.46 0.20 10.80
C PHE A 167 -12.38 0.79 9.74
N THR A 168 -12.26 0.38 8.47
CA THR A 168 -13.12 0.82 7.37
C THR A 168 -14.57 0.41 7.59
N GLU A 169 -14.83 -0.82 8.06
CA GLU A 169 -16.17 -1.29 8.43
C GLU A 169 -16.75 -0.45 9.56
N LYS A 170 -16.04 -0.30 10.69
CA LYS A 170 -16.50 0.53 11.82
C LYS A 170 -16.66 2.00 11.45
N PHE A 171 -15.80 2.50 10.57
CA PHE A 171 -15.87 3.87 10.07
C PHE A 171 -17.13 4.05 9.23
N ASN A 172 -17.35 3.16 8.26
CA ASN A 172 -18.56 3.19 7.42
C ASN A 172 -19.83 3.01 8.26
N ASP A 173 -19.84 2.10 9.24
CA ASP A 173 -20.99 1.88 10.13
C ASP A 173 -21.29 3.09 11.02
N LYS A 174 -20.26 3.81 11.49
CA LYS A 174 -20.42 4.96 12.38
C LYS A 174 -20.77 6.25 11.65
N TYR A 175 -20.31 6.39 10.41
CA TYR A 175 -20.39 7.63 9.65
C TYR A 175 -21.21 7.50 8.35
N SER A 176 -21.92 6.39 8.14
CA SER A 176 -22.77 6.17 6.94
C SER A 176 -23.81 7.28 6.78
N ASP A 177 -24.37 7.75 7.88
CA ASP A 177 -25.52 8.65 7.87
C ASP A 177 -25.12 10.11 8.10
N SER A 178 -23.86 10.38 8.46
CA SER A 178 -23.38 11.71 8.84
C SER A 178 -22.42 12.35 7.83
N LEU A 179 -21.82 11.56 6.93
CA LEU A 179 -20.90 12.07 5.91
C LEU A 179 -21.51 11.99 4.52
N LEU A 180 -21.24 13.01 3.72
CA LEU A 180 -21.57 13.05 2.31
C LEU A 180 -20.80 11.97 1.54
N GLU A 181 -21.31 11.54 0.39
CA GLU A 181 -20.70 10.46 -0.38
C GLU A 181 -19.28 10.82 -0.88
N ASN A 182 -19.07 12.07 -1.29
CA ASN A 182 -17.76 12.60 -1.68
C ASN A 182 -16.76 12.69 -0.51
N GLN A 183 -17.24 12.94 0.72
CA GLN A 183 -16.42 12.92 1.92
C GLN A 183 -15.98 11.50 2.29
N LYS A 184 -16.89 10.52 2.16
CA LYS A 184 -16.55 9.09 2.35
C LYS A 184 -15.53 8.63 1.34
N GLU A 185 -15.70 9.01 0.07
CA GLU A 185 -14.76 8.66 -0.99
C GLU A 185 -13.38 9.27 -0.74
N LEU A 186 -13.31 10.55 -0.37
CA LEU A 186 -12.05 11.21 0.00
C LEU A 186 -11.34 10.49 1.15
N LEU A 187 -12.06 10.13 2.21
CA LEU A 187 -11.50 9.44 3.37
C LEU A 187 -11.06 8.01 3.02
N ASN A 188 -11.84 7.28 2.22
CA ASN A 188 -11.44 5.96 1.73
C ASN A 188 -10.17 6.04 0.90
N ARG A 189 -10.06 7.01 -0.02
CA ARG A 189 -8.85 7.21 -0.81
C ARG A 189 -7.66 7.66 0.02
N TYR A 190 -7.89 8.48 1.04
CA TYR A 190 -6.86 8.85 2.01
C TYR A 190 -6.36 7.64 2.79
N ILE A 191 -7.27 6.77 3.20
CA ILE A 191 -6.92 5.52 3.88
C ILE A 191 -6.19 4.54 2.93
N VAL A 192 -6.61 4.45 1.65
CA VAL A 192 -5.92 3.64 0.62
C VAL A 192 -4.56 4.25 0.26
N SER A 193 -4.37 5.57 0.42
CA SER A 193 -3.12 6.26 0.10
C SER A 193 -1.91 5.67 0.81
N PHE A 194 -2.11 5.15 2.02
CA PHE A 194 -1.09 4.46 2.80
C PHE A 194 -0.63 3.14 2.16
N SER A 195 -1.42 2.57 1.24
CA SER A 195 -1.15 1.31 0.55
C SER A 195 -0.67 1.50 -0.91
N ASP A 196 -1.07 2.57 -1.59
CA ASP A 196 -0.77 2.80 -3.02
C ASP A 196 0.16 3.99 -3.27
N ASN A 197 0.81 4.52 -2.23
CA ASN A 197 1.64 5.72 -2.27
C ASN A 197 0.88 7.00 -2.69
N GLY A 198 -0.42 7.04 -2.36
CA GLY A 198 -1.31 8.16 -2.59
C GLY A 198 -1.64 8.42 -4.04
N ILE A 199 -1.45 7.44 -4.94
CA ILE A 199 -1.76 7.61 -6.37
C ILE A 199 -3.26 7.81 -6.56
N SER A 200 -4.10 6.92 -6.01
CA SER A 200 -5.56 7.01 -6.10
C SER A 200 -6.09 8.31 -5.50
N LEU A 201 -5.49 8.74 -4.38
CA LEU A 201 -5.83 9.99 -3.71
C LEU A 201 -5.43 11.20 -4.55
N LYS A 202 -4.21 11.23 -5.12
CA LYS A 202 -3.74 12.31 -5.99
C LYS A 202 -4.60 12.46 -7.23
N MET A 203 -4.98 11.35 -7.86
CA MET A 203 -5.88 11.38 -9.02
C MET A 203 -7.24 11.96 -8.64
N PHE A 204 -7.84 11.49 -7.55
CA PHE A 204 -9.10 12.02 -7.07
C PHE A 204 -9.04 13.51 -6.76
N LEU A 205 -8.00 13.96 -6.05
CA LEU A 205 -7.84 15.37 -5.69
C LEU A 205 -7.59 16.26 -6.92
N ASN A 206 -6.92 15.75 -7.96
CA ASN A 206 -6.74 16.48 -9.21
C ASN A 206 -8.07 16.73 -9.95
N ASP A 207 -9.06 15.86 -9.75
CA ASP A 207 -10.40 16.02 -10.32
C ASP A 207 -11.30 16.83 -9.38
N GLU A 208 -11.26 16.54 -8.08
CA GLU A 208 -12.13 17.12 -7.05
C GLU A 208 -11.83 18.60 -6.78
N ILE A 209 -10.56 18.99 -6.66
CA ILE A 209 -10.18 20.38 -6.35
C ILE A 209 -10.71 21.36 -7.42
N PRO A 210 -10.55 21.10 -8.74
CA PRO A 210 -11.20 21.91 -9.77
C PRO A 210 -12.72 21.97 -9.64
N THR A 211 -13.39 20.85 -9.37
CA THR A 211 -14.85 20.80 -9.21
C THR A 211 -15.31 21.68 -8.05
N LEU A 212 -14.67 21.56 -6.87
CA LEU A 212 -14.97 22.42 -5.72
C LEU A 212 -14.70 23.90 -6.02
N THR A 213 -13.62 24.20 -6.73
CA THR A 213 -13.28 25.57 -7.14
C THR A 213 -14.39 26.17 -8.03
N GLU A 214 -14.90 25.37 -8.97
CA GLU A 214 -15.98 25.79 -9.86
C GLU A 214 -17.29 26.02 -9.10
N SER A 215 -17.69 25.10 -8.20
CA SER A 215 -18.93 25.26 -7.41
C SER A 215 -18.88 26.49 -6.51
N VAL A 216 -17.77 26.75 -5.81
CA VAL A 216 -17.61 27.95 -4.98
C VAL A 216 -17.60 29.22 -5.84
N THR A 217 -17.01 29.18 -7.04
CA THR A 217 -17.03 30.33 -7.96
C THR A 217 -18.45 30.62 -8.46
N LYS A 218 -19.24 29.58 -8.74
CA LYS A 218 -20.65 29.74 -9.14
C LYS A 218 -21.47 30.36 -8.01
N SER A 219 -21.27 29.93 -6.76
CA SER A 219 -22.04 30.44 -5.62
C SER A 219 -21.79 31.93 -5.37
N MET A 220 -20.62 32.48 -5.75
CA MET A 220 -20.37 33.93 -5.68
C MET A 220 -21.32 34.78 -6.54
N ASN A 221 -22.04 34.18 -7.51
CA ASN A 221 -23.05 34.87 -8.30
C ASN A 221 -24.45 34.83 -7.68
N MET A 222 -24.66 34.06 -6.61
CA MET A 222 -25.90 34.04 -5.84
C MET A 222 -26.10 35.39 -5.16
N GLN A 223 -27.33 35.89 -5.16
CA GLN A 223 -27.64 37.24 -4.71
C GLN A 223 -27.31 37.41 -3.22
N GLU A 224 -27.56 36.38 -2.42
CA GLU A 224 -27.29 36.28 -1.00
C GLU A 224 -25.80 36.45 -0.67
N ILE A 225 -24.92 35.87 -1.49
CA ILE A 225 -23.47 35.93 -1.30
C ILE A 225 -22.88 37.21 -1.89
N LYS A 226 -23.46 37.70 -2.99
CA LYS A 226 -23.02 38.90 -3.67
C LYS A 226 -23.30 40.17 -2.87
N GLU A 227 -24.40 40.20 -2.13
CA GLU A 227 -24.81 41.33 -1.29
C GLU A 227 -24.10 41.31 0.08
N ASP A 228 -23.66 40.15 0.57
CA ASP A 228 -22.87 40.02 1.80
C ASP A 228 -21.35 40.11 1.52
N THR A 229 -20.78 41.27 1.85
CA THR A 229 -19.35 41.56 1.66
C THR A 229 -18.44 40.59 2.43
N ILE A 230 -18.89 40.06 3.57
CA ILE A 230 -18.13 39.11 4.40
C ILE A 230 -18.15 37.72 3.74
N MET A 231 -19.32 37.26 3.28
CA MET A 231 -19.43 35.97 2.59
C MET A 231 -18.66 35.96 1.28
N SER A 232 -18.76 37.03 0.47
CA SER A 232 -17.99 37.16 -0.76
C SER A 232 -16.48 37.08 -0.52
N LYS A 233 -15.98 37.78 0.50
CA LYS A 233 -14.56 37.72 0.89
C LYS A 233 -14.13 36.32 1.34
N LYS A 234 -14.95 35.62 2.13
CA LYS A 234 -14.66 34.25 2.58
C LYS A 234 -14.66 33.25 1.42
N ALA A 235 -15.60 33.38 0.48
CA ALA A 235 -15.63 32.55 -0.73
C ALA A 235 -14.35 32.71 -1.57
N SER A 236 -13.87 33.95 -1.74
CA SER A 236 -12.58 34.20 -2.40
C SER A 236 -11.40 33.57 -1.66
N GLN A 237 -11.40 33.58 -0.31
CA GLN A 237 -10.36 32.91 0.47
C GLN A 237 -10.37 31.38 0.28
N VAL A 238 -11.56 30.77 0.20
CA VAL A 238 -11.70 29.33 -0.08
C VAL A 238 -11.16 28.99 -1.46
N ILE A 239 -11.45 29.80 -2.48
CA ILE A 239 -10.91 29.62 -3.84
C ILE A 239 -9.37 29.68 -3.82
N SER A 240 -8.79 30.70 -3.20
CA SER A 240 -7.32 30.81 -3.09
C SER A 240 -6.68 29.63 -2.34
N LEU A 241 -7.36 29.11 -1.32
CA LEU A 241 -6.90 27.92 -0.59
C LEU A 241 -6.90 26.67 -1.50
N LEU A 242 -7.96 26.45 -2.27
CA LEU A 242 -8.07 25.35 -3.24
C LEU A 242 -7.02 25.46 -4.35
N GLU A 243 -6.68 26.66 -4.80
CA GLU A 243 -5.61 26.87 -5.76
C GLU A 243 -4.24 26.53 -5.18
N ALA A 244 -3.96 26.92 -3.93
CA ALA A 244 -2.71 26.61 -3.25
C ALA A 244 -2.49 25.10 -3.05
N PHE A 245 -3.57 24.32 -2.93
CA PHE A 245 -3.50 22.86 -2.83
C PHE A 245 -2.96 22.15 -4.07
N LYS A 246 -3.01 22.79 -5.24
CA LYS A 246 -2.48 22.18 -6.49
C LYS A 246 -0.97 21.96 -6.44
N GLU A 247 -0.25 22.75 -5.65
CA GLU A 247 1.21 22.70 -5.52
C GLU A 247 1.69 22.20 -4.14
N LYS A 248 0.76 21.93 -3.22
CA LYS A 248 1.08 21.47 -1.86
C LYS A 248 1.14 19.94 -1.78
N ASP A 249 2.06 19.42 -1.00
CA ASP A 249 2.03 18.01 -0.60
C ASP A 249 0.77 17.69 0.23
N ILE A 250 0.20 16.51 0.00
CA ILE A 250 -1.03 16.09 0.66
C ILE A 250 -0.73 15.74 2.12
N ASP A 251 -1.29 16.53 3.04
CA ASP A 251 -1.22 16.33 4.47
C ASP A 251 -2.62 16.21 5.10
N ARG A 252 -2.66 15.87 6.39
CA ARG A 252 -3.92 15.72 7.15
C ARG A 252 -4.72 17.02 7.19
N GLU A 253 -4.03 18.16 7.22
CA GLU A 253 -4.67 19.47 7.27
C GLU A 253 -5.45 19.76 5.97
N MET A 254 -4.82 19.50 4.82
CA MET A 254 -5.43 19.61 3.50
C MET A 254 -6.68 18.74 3.40
N ILE A 255 -6.60 17.47 3.81
CA ILE A 255 -7.76 16.56 3.79
C ILE A 255 -8.90 17.10 4.66
N SER A 256 -8.58 17.59 5.86
CA SER A 256 -9.59 18.19 6.74
C SER A 256 -10.23 19.45 6.15
N GLN A 257 -9.47 20.26 5.43
CA GLN A 257 -9.97 21.47 4.78
C GLN A 257 -10.86 21.11 3.58
N ILE A 258 -10.48 20.12 2.77
CA ILE A 258 -11.30 19.64 1.65
C ILE A 258 -12.63 19.07 2.14
N LEU A 259 -12.65 18.29 3.24
CA LEU A 259 -13.90 17.78 3.81
C LEU A 259 -14.90 18.90 4.16
N LYS A 260 -14.41 19.98 4.78
CA LYS A 260 -15.23 21.15 5.14
C LYS A 260 -15.73 21.90 3.91
N ILE A 261 -14.91 21.96 2.85
CA ILE A 261 -15.28 22.61 1.60
C ILE A 261 -16.31 21.77 0.84
N GLN A 262 -16.18 20.45 0.84
CA GLN A 262 -17.20 19.53 0.29
C GLN A 262 -18.56 19.70 1.00
N GLU A 263 -18.54 19.86 2.32
CA GLU A 263 -19.74 20.15 3.13
C GLU A 263 -20.36 21.49 2.72
N LEU A 264 -19.53 22.55 2.68
CA LEU A 264 -19.96 23.89 2.25
C LEU A 264 -20.57 23.87 0.85
N VAL A 265 -19.94 23.20 -0.12
CA VAL A 265 -20.46 23.11 -1.49
C VAL A 265 -21.80 22.40 -1.52
N SER A 266 -21.96 21.31 -0.76
CA SER A 266 -23.24 20.61 -0.66
C SER A 266 -24.34 21.46 -0.03
N GLU A 267 -24.01 22.32 0.94
CA GLU A 267 -24.97 23.27 1.52
C GLU A 267 -25.36 24.39 0.55
N LEU A 268 -24.44 24.81 -0.33
CA LEU A 268 -24.69 25.85 -1.33
C LEU A 268 -25.52 25.35 -2.52
N GLU A 269 -25.48 24.04 -2.80
CA GLU A 269 -26.22 23.40 -3.90
C GLU A 269 -27.59 22.84 -3.46
N ALA A 270 -27.91 22.87 -2.16
CA ALA A 270 -29.17 22.42 -1.58
C ALA A 270 -30.25 23.52 -1.60
#